data_AF-A0A9D1G864-F1
#
_entry.id   AF-A0A9D1G864-F1
#
_cell.length_a   1.000
_cell.length_b   1.000
_cell.length_c   1.000
_cell.angle_alpha   90.00
_cell.angle_beta   90.00
_cell.angle_gamma   90.00
#
_symmetry.space_group_name_H-M   'P 1'
#
loop_
_entity.id
_entity.type
_entity.pdbx_description
1 polymer ?
#
loop_
_entity_poly.entity_id
_entity_poly.type
_entity_poly.pdbx_seq_one_letter_code
_entity_poly.pdbx_strand_id
1 'polypeptide(L)'
;AYIPTNVISITDGQIFLQTELFNEGQRPAIDTGLSVSRVGSNAQIKAIKQVSGTLKIELANYRELQAFAQFGSDLDKNTKEILEHGKKVMELLKQPQYAPMDVYDQIMVLFSAKHRFIKKVPLVRIKEYQVELLKWLHQHHENLFEDLKKMNALDETLENTLKNVMMQFTDEFINI
;
A
#
# COMPACT_ATOMS: atom_id res chain seq x y z
N ALA A 1 -26.43 7.65 13.41
CA ALA A 1 -26.65 9.08 13.74
C ALA A 1 -27.19 9.79 12.50
N TYR A 2 -28.20 10.67 12.64
CA TYR A 2 -28.92 11.26 11.49
C TYR A 2 -28.04 12.12 10.57
N ILE A 3 -27.24 13.03 11.13
CA ILE A 3 -26.42 13.97 10.33
C ILE A 3 -25.33 13.25 9.51
N PRO A 4 -24.48 12.36 10.09
CA PRO A 4 -23.47 11.65 9.31
C PRO A 4 -24.06 10.82 8.16
N THR A 5 -25.20 10.16 8.39
CA THR A 5 -25.87 9.37 7.34
C THR A 5 -26.31 10.25 6.17
N ASN A 6 -26.85 11.44 6.45
CA ASN A 6 -27.25 12.38 5.41
C ASN A 6 -26.06 12.94 4.62
N VAL A 7 -24.94 13.24 5.28
CA VAL A 7 -23.74 13.72 4.58
C VAL A 7 -23.18 12.62 3.67
N ILE A 8 -23.12 11.38 4.16
CA ILE A 8 -22.66 10.21 3.38
C ILE A 8 -23.53 9.98 2.14
N SER A 9 -24.85 10.23 2.22
CA SER A 9 -25.74 10.05 1.07
C SER A 9 -25.49 11.08 -0.03
N ILE A 10 -25.11 12.32 0.34
CA ILE A 10 -24.84 13.44 -0.57
C ILE A 10 -23.46 13.31 -1.23
N THR A 11 -22.43 12.90 -0.49
CA THR A 11 -21.04 12.86 -1.00
C THR A 11 -20.77 11.68 -1.93
N ASP A 12 -19.83 11.86 -2.85
CA ASP A 12 -19.34 10.81 -3.77
C ASP A 12 -18.41 9.78 -3.11
N GLY A 13 -18.30 9.78 -1.79
CA GLY A 13 -17.44 8.87 -1.06
C GLY A 13 -17.10 9.44 0.32
N GLN A 14 -16.42 8.62 1.10
CA GLN A 14 -15.99 9.00 2.43
C GLN A 14 -14.62 8.40 2.75
N ILE A 15 -13.84 9.16 3.53
CA ILE A 15 -12.66 8.68 4.23
C ILE A 15 -13.07 8.58 5.69
N PHE A 16 -13.19 7.37 6.20
CA PHE A 16 -13.60 7.10 7.57
C PHE A 16 -12.36 6.89 8.44
N LEU A 17 -12.25 7.67 9.52
CA LEU A 17 -11.14 7.59 10.46
C LEU A 17 -11.57 6.91 11.75
N GLN A 18 -10.76 5.98 12.26
CA GLN A 18 -11.03 5.26 13.50
C GLN A 18 -10.00 5.56 14.59
N THR A 19 -10.50 5.78 15.81
CA THR A 19 -9.67 6.04 16.99
C THR A 19 -8.80 4.84 17.36
N GLU A 20 -9.33 3.63 17.22
CA GLU A 20 -8.61 2.38 17.50
C GLU A 20 -7.35 2.27 16.62
N LEU A 21 -7.51 2.46 15.31
CA LEU A 21 -6.39 2.49 14.36
C LEU A 21 -5.35 3.56 14.71
N PHE A 22 -5.81 4.75 15.08
CA PHE A 22 -4.91 5.84 15.48
C PHE A 22 -4.08 5.49 16.72
N ASN A 23 -4.71 4.83 17.71
CA ASN A 23 -4.10 4.40 18.96
C ASN A 23 -3.14 3.22 18.76
N GLU A 24 -3.42 2.33 17.80
CA GLU A 24 -2.51 1.27 17.35
C GLU A 24 -1.32 1.79 16.52
N GLY A 25 -1.26 3.10 16.28
CA GLY A 25 -0.18 3.74 15.53
C GLY A 25 -0.36 3.71 14.02
N GLN A 26 -1.53 3.32 13.50
CA GLN A 26 -1.87 3.47 12.09
C GLN A 26 -2.23 4.93 11.81
N ARG A 27 -1.34 5.62 11.08
CA ARG A 27 -1.49 7.04 10.75
C ARG A 27 -1.10 7.22 9.28
N PRO A 28 -2.00 7.66 8.39
CA PRO A 28 -3.38 8.07 8.66
C PRO A 28 -4.30 6.89 9.06
N ALA A 29 -5.24 7.15 9.97
CA ALA A 29 -6.08 6.13 10.63
C ALA A 29 -7.32 5.75 9.80
N ILE A 30 -7.12 5.47 8.51
CA ILE A 30 -8.19 5.21 7.55
C ILE A 30 -8.70 3.77 7.69
N ASP A 31 -10.00 3.60 7.89
CA ASP A 31 -10.66 2.29 7.76
C ASP A 31 -10.89 2.01 6.27
N THR A 32 -10.20 1.00 5.73
CA THR A 32 -10.28 0.63 4.31
C THR A 32 -11.58 -0.07 3.91
N GLY A 33 -12.31 -0.65 4.85
CA GLY A 33 -13.60 -1.29 4.63
C GLY A 33 -14.73 -0.27 4.52
N LEU A 34 -14.78 0.68 5.46
CA LEU A 34 -15.80 1.72 5.52
C LEU A 34 -15.54 2.89 4.57
N SER A 35 -14.28 3.13 4.20
CA SER A 35 -13.92 4.19 3.25
C SER A 35 -14.18 3.75 1.81
N VAL A 36 -14.86 4.61 1.04
CA VAL A 36 -15.23 4.34 -0.35
C VAL A 36 -15.10 5.60 -1.20
N SER A 37 -14.90 5.39 -2.51
CA SER A 37 -15.04 6.42 -3.54
C SER A 37 -15.98 5.88 -4.61
N ARG A 38 -17.06 6.62 -4.90
CA ARG A 38 -18.02 6.31 -5.97
C ARG A 38 -17.46 6.61 -7.36
N VAL A 39 -16.51 7.55 -7.47
CA VAL A 39 -15.76 7.82 -8.71
C VAL A 39 -14.78 6.68 -9.01
N GLY A 40 -14.18 6.11 -7.96
CA GLY A 40 -13.35 4.91 -8.05
C GLY A 40 -12.13 5.10 -8.95
N SER A 41 -11.85 4.11 -9.81
CA SER A 41 -10.65 4.10 -10.64
C SER A 41 -10.62 5.18 -11.74
N ASN A 42 -11.73 5.88 -11.98
CA ASN A 42 -11.80 6.92 -13.01
C ASN A 42 -11.04 8.19 -12.59
N ALA A 43 -10.81 8.39 -11.28
CA ALA A 43 -10.00 9.48 -10.75
C ALA A 43 -8.49 9.14 -10.69
N GLN A 44 -8.08 7.94 -11.11
CA GLN A 44 -6.71 7.45 -10.98
C GLN A 44 -6.00 7.45 -12.33
N ILE A 45 -4.71 7.82 -12.33
CA ILE A 45 -3.84 7.52 -13.48
C ILE A 45 -3.70 6.01 -13.65
N LYS A 46 -3.47 5.56 -14.89
CA LYS A 46 -3.46 4.14 -15.24
C LYS A 46 -2.44 3.35 -14.41
N ALA A 47 -1.27 3.92 -14.16
CA ALA A 47 -0.24 3.30 -13.32
C ALA A 47 -0.71 3.05 -11.87
N ILE A 48 -1.37 4.00 -11.22
CA ILE A 48 -1.95 3.81 -9.87
C ILE A 48 -2.95 2.66 -9.90
N LYS A 49 -3.87 2.65 -10.88
CA LYS A 49 -4.86 1.57 -11.02
C LYS A 49 -4.19 0.19 -11.16
N GLN A 50 -3.09 0.11 -11.91
CA GLN A 50 -2.34 -1.12 -12.11
C GLN A 50 -1.68 -1.63 -10.83
N VAL A 51 -1.22 -0.75 -9.94
CA VAL A 51 -0.55 -1.15 -8.68
C VAL A 51 -1.51 -1.31 -7.51
N SER A 52 -2.65 -0.62 -7.49
CA SER A 52 -3.58 -0.59 -6.35
C SER A 52 -4.88 -1.37 -6.56
N GLY A 53 -5.09 -1.98 -7.73
CA GLY A 53 -6.39 -2.54 -8.11
C GLY A 53 -6.95 -3.60 -7.16
N THR A 54 -6.09 -4.44 -6.58
CA THR A 54 -6.48 -5.49 -5.62
C THR A 54 -6.30 -5.07 -4.16
N LEU A 55 -5.62 -3.94 -3.90
CA LEU A 55 -5.19 -3.53 -2.56
C LEU A 55 -6.35 -3.43 -1.57
N LYS A 56 -7.48 -2.87 -1.99
CA LYS A 56 -8.67 -2.73 -1.11
C LYS A 56 -9.22 -4.10 -0.69
N ILE A 57 -9.31 -5.04 -1.62
CA ILE A 57 -9.81 -6.39 -1.35
C ILE A 57 -8.83 -7.14 -0.45
N GLU A 58 -7.52 -7.01 -0.73
CA GLU A 58 -6.47 -7.63 0.10
C GLU A 58 -6.51 -7.13 1.55
N LEU A 59 -6.69 -5.83 1.77
CA LEU A 59 -6.79 -5.24 3.11
C LEU A 59 -8.10 -5.57 3.81
N ALA A 60 -9.22 -5.69 3.08
CA ALA A 60 -10.48 -6.17 3.64
C ALA A 60 -10.34 -7.62 4.14
N ASN A 61 -9.82 -8.52 3.30
CA ASN A 61 -9.57 -9.91 3.68
C ASN A 61 -8.59 -10.01 4.87
N TYR A 62 -7.55 -9.18 4.88
CA TYR A 62 -6.62 -9.09 6.01
C TYR A 62 -7.34 -8.73 7.32
N ARG A 63 -8.23 -7.73 7.30
CA ARG A 63 -8.96 -7.30 8.49
C ARG A 63 -9.93 -8.35 9.01
N GLU A 64 -10.66 -9.01 8.10
CA GLU A 64 -11.55 -10.12 8.47
C GLU A 64 -10.75 -11.24 9.13
N LEU A 65 -9.67 -11.71 8.49
CA LEU A 65 -8.81 -12.76 9.05
C LEU A 65 -8.12 -12.34 10.35
N GLN A 66 -7.75 -11.06 10.50
CA GLN A 66 -7.15 -10.55 11.72
C GLN A 66 -8.12 -10.67 12.90
N ALA A 67 -9.41 -10.37 12.71
CA ALA A 67 -10.42 -10.54 13.74
C ALA A 67 -10.61 -12.03 14.10
N PHE A 68 -10.67 -12.93 13.13
CA PHE A 68 -10.78 -14.38 13.39
C PHE A 68 -9.54 -14.96 14.08
N ALA A 69 -8.34 -14.49 13.71
CA ALA A 69 -7.08 -14.92 14.29
C ALA A 69 -6.93 -14.59 15.79
N GLN A 70 -7.73 -13.65 16.32
CA GLN A 70 -7.76 -13.37 17.76
C GLN A 70 -8.45 -14.49 18.57
N PHE A 71 -9.24 -15.35 17.92
CA PHE A 71 -10.04 -16.39 18.58
C PHE A 71 -9.60 -17.82 18.25
N GLY A 72 -8.77 -18.03 17.22
CA GLY A 72 -8.32 -19.35 16.76
C GLY A 72 -6.87 -19.67 17.13
N SER A 73 -6.61 -20.87 17.65
CA SER A 73 -5.27 -21.32 18.06
C SER A 73 -4.42 -21.85 16.90
N ASP A 74 -5.02 -22.33 15.82
CA ASP A 74 -4.31 -22.87 14.66
C ASP A 74 -4.78 -22.23 13.36
N LEU A 75 -3.89 -21.45 12.76
CA LEU A 75 -4.08 -20.87 11.43
C LEU A 75 -3.29 -21.70 10.41
N ASP A 76 -3.94 -22.04 9.31
CA ASP A 76 -3.29 -22.69 8.18
C ASP A 76 -2.24 -21.75 7.54
N LYS A 77 -1.34 -22.34 6.75
CA LYS A 77 -0.22 -21.61 6.15
C LYS A 77 -0.68 -20.43 5.28
N ASN A 78 -1.77 -20.59 4.53
CA ASN A 78 -2.26 -19.54 3.65
C ASN A 78 -2.79 -18.34 4.45
N THR A 79 -3.57 -18.61 5.50
CA THR A 79 -4.06 -17.57 6.41
C THR A 79 -2.91 -16.82 7.09
N LYS A 80 -1.85 -17.53 7.52
CA LYS A 80 -0.64 -16.90 8.07
C LYS A 80 0.03 -15.97 7.05
N GLU A 81 0.18 -16.40 5.80
CA GLU A 81 0.79 -15.58 4.75
C GLU A 81 -0.02 -14.32 4.43
N ILE A 82 -1.36 -14.41 4.41
CA ILE A 82 -2.23 -13.24 4.20
C ILE A 82 -2.10 -12.26 5.37
N LEU A 83 -2.08 -12.76 6.61
CA LEU A 83 -1.92 -11.93 7.80
C LEU A 83 -0.56 -11.24 7.86
N GLU A 84 0.52 -11.95 7.54
CA GLU A 84 1.86 -11.37 7.50
C GLU A 84 1.99 -10.31 6.40
N HIS A 85 1.48 -10.60 5.20
CA HIS A 85 1.52 -9.63 4.12
C HIS A 85 0.68 -8.41 4.45
N GLY A 86 -0.56 -8.59 4.91
CA GLY A 86 -1.45 -7.49 5.27
C GLY A 86 -0.86 -6.60 6.36
N LYS A 87 -0.20 -7.16 7.39
CA LYS A 87 0.54 -6.39 8.39
C LYS A 87 1.62 -5.49 7.76
N LYS A 88 2.40 -6.03 6.83
CA LYS A 88 3.47 -5.26 6.15
C LYS A 88 2.90 -4.19 5.23
N VAL A 89 1.81 -4.47 4.53
CA VAL A 89 1.12 -3.46 3.70
C VAL A 89 0.55 -2.35 4.58
N MET A 90 -0.08 -2.67 5.72
CA MET A 90 -0.56 -1.67 6.67
C MET A 90 0.57 -0.77 7.17
N GLU A 91 1.73 -1.34 7.48
CA GLU A 91 2.92 -0.59 7.89
C GLU A 91 3.44 0.31 6.76
N LEU A 92 3.46 -0.19 5.52
CA LEU A 92 3.88 0.55 4.33
C LEU A 92 2.98 1.76 4.03
N LEU A 93 1.69 1.65 4.36
CA LEU A 93 0.70 2.72 4.17
C LEU A 93 0.73 3.78 5.27
N LYS A 94 1.59 3.65 6.28
CA LYS A 94 1.76 4.70 7.28
C LYS A 94 2.51 5.89 6.67
N GLN A 95 2.02 7.08 6.96
CA GLN A 95 2.59 8.33 6.44
C GLN A 95 2.57 9.43 7.51
N PRO A 96 3.69 10.12 7.74
CA PRO A 96 3.74 11.23 8.69
C PRO A 96 2.97 12.45 8.18
N GLN A 97 2.54 13.29 9.12
CA GLN A 97 1.90 14.56 8.79
C GLN A 97 2.88 15.50 8.08
N TYR A 98 2.36 16.34 7.19
CA TYR A 98 3.13 17.33 6.42
C TYR A 98 4.19 16.75 5.47
N ALA A 99 4.11 15.45 5.18
CA ALA A 99 5.00 14.78 4.23
C ALA A 99 4.19 14.14 3.09
N PRO A 100 3.50 14.94 2.25
CA PRO A 100 2.81 14.39 1.08
C PRO A 100 3.82 13.70 0.15
N MET A 101 3.42 12.60 -0.46
CA MET A 101 4.25 11.82 -1.37
C MET A 101 3.81 12.10 -2.81
N ASP A 102 4.76 12.28 -3.72
CA ASP A 102 4.47 12.41 -5.15
C ASP A 102 3.76 11.15 -5.68
N VAL A 103 2.89 11.31 -6.68
CA VAL A 103 2.10 10.19 -7.20
C VAL A 103 2.99 9.08 -7.78
N TYR A 104 4.13 9.41 -8.36
CA TYR A 104 5.05 8.43 -8.93
C TYR A 104 5.83 7.67 -7.84
N ASP A 105 6.18 8.35 -6.75
CA ASP A 105 6.72 7.70 -5.55
C ASP A 105 5.70 6.73 -4.94
N GLN A 106 4.44 7.14 -4.86
CA GLN A 106 3.37 6.25 -4.39
C GLN A 106 3.25 5.01 -5.27
N ILE A 107 3.38 5.15 -6.60
CA ILE A 107 3.36 4.02 -7.53
C ILE A 107 4.50 3.05 -7.20
N MET A 108 5.73 3.55 -7.00
CA MET A 108 6.88 2.69 -6.69
C MET A 108 6.70 1.93 -5.37
N VAL A 109 6.19 2.62 -4.34
CA VAL A 109 5.90 2.01 -3.03
C VAL A 109 4.84 0.92 -3.18
N LEU A 110 3.71 1.23 -3.82
CA LEU A 110 2.61 0.27 -4.00
C LEU A 110 3.00 -0.90 -4.92
N PHE A 111 3.84 -0.66 -5.91
CA PHE A 111 4.41 -1.71 -6.76
C PHE A 111 5.16 -2.76 -5.91
N SER A 112 5.94 -2.31 -4.92
CA SER A 112 6.67 -3.21 -4.02
C SER A 112 5.76 -4.09 -3.17
N ALA A 113 4.59 -3.57 -2.77
CA ALA A 113 3.56 -4.35 -2.08
C ALA A 113 2.90 -5.36 -3.02
N LYS A 114 2.43 -4.91 -4.19
CA LYS A 114 1.75 -5.74 -5.20
C LYS A 114 2.60 -6.94 -5.62
N HIS A 115 3.89 -6.72 -5.89
CA HIS A 115 4.81 -7.77 -6.32
C HIS A 115 5.49 -8.53 -5.17
N ARG A 116 5.03 -8.30 -3.92
CA ARG A 116 5.45 -9.04 -2.72
C ARG A 116 6.95 -8.92 -2.40
N PHE A 117 7.65 -7.89 -2.87
CA PHE A 117 9.06 -7.65 -2.51
C PHE A 117 9.22 -7.43 -1.00
N ILE A 118 8.27 -6.71 -0.39
CA ILE A 118 8.22 -6.51 1.06
C ILE A 118 8.01 -7.81 1.87
N LYS A 119 7.70 -8.96 1.23
CA LYS A 119 7.50 -10.24 1.93
C LYS A 119 8.75 -10.66 2.71
N LYS A 120 9.94 -10.41 2.18
CA LYS A 120 11.20 -10.78 2.86
C LYS A 120 11.66 -9.76 3.90
N VAL A 121 11.15 -8.52 3.86
CA VAL A 121 11.56 -7.43 4.74
C VAL A 121 10.95 -7.59 6.14
N PRO A 122 11.73 -7.52 7.24
CA PRO A 122 11.19 -7.55 8.60
C PRO A 122 10.19 -6.41 8.84
N LEU A 123 9.09 -6.68 9.57
CA LEU A 123 8.00 -5.71 9.78
C LEU A 123 8.51 -4.37 10.33
N VAL A 124 9.42 -4.41 11.31
CA VAL A 124 10.01 -3.23 11.96
C VAL A 124 10.86 -2.37 11.02
N ARG A 125 11.32 -2.92 9.90
CA ARG A 125 12.14 -2.24 8.89
C ARG A 125 11.34 -1.79 7.67
N ILE A 126 10.01 -2.00 7.62
CA ILE A 126 9.21 -1.62 6.44
C ILE A 126 9.25 -0.12 6.17
N LYS A 127 9.18 0.70 7.23
CA LYS A 127 9.27 2.16 7.09
C LYS A 127 10.64 2.61 6.58
N GLU A 128 11.70 1.99 7.10
CA GLU A 128 13.08 2.24 6.63
C GLU A 128 13.24 1.83 5.17
N TYR A 129 12.76 0.63 4.81
CA TYR A 129 12.75 0.11 3.45
C TYR A 129 12.06 1.07 2.48
N GLN A 130 10.90 1.63 2.85
CA GLN A 130 10.18 2.59 2.01
C GLN A 130 11.03 3.83 1.70
N VAL A 131 11.67 4.40 2.74
CA VAL A 131 12.49 5.61 2.61
C VAL A 131 13.74 5.35 1.78
N GLU A 132 14.48 4.28 2.09
CA GLU A 132 15.71 3.94 1.38
C GLU A 132 15.42 3.47 -0.06
N LEU A 133 14.31 2.76 -0.31
CA LEU A 133 13.89 2.38 -1.67
C LEU A 133 13.70 3.63 -2.53
N LEU A 134 12.89 4.58 -2.06
CA LEU A 134 12.62 5.80 -2.83
C LEU A 134 13.89 6.62 -3.05
N LYS A 135 14.70 6.79 -2.00
CA LYS A 135 15.99 7.49 -2.11
C LYS A 135 16.92 6.82 -3.11
N TRP A 136 17.04 5.50 -3.07
CA TRP A 136 17.89 4.75 -3.99
C TRP A 136 17.39 4.82 -5.42
N LEU A 137 16.08 4.71 -5.65
CA LEU A 137 15.47 4.85 -6.97
C LEU A 137 15.68 6.27 -7.54
N HIS A 138 15.51 7.31 -6.73
CA HIS A 138 15.79 8.69 -7.17
C HIS A 138 17.26 8.92 -7.50
N GLN A 139 18.18 8.25 -6.81
CA GLN A 139 19.62 8.42 -7.03
C GLN A 139 20.15 7.64 -8.25
N HIS A 140 19.63 6.43 -8.49
CA HIS A 140 20.21 5.49 -9.45
C HIS A 140 19.31 5.21 -10.66
N HIS A 141 18.01 5.50 -10.56
CA HIS A 141 16.99 5.09 -11.52
C HIS A 141 15.98 6.21 -11.82
N GLU A 142 16.42 7.46 -11.84
CA GLU A 142 15.57 8.63 -12.15
C GLU A 142 14.87 8.50 -13.52
N ASN A 143 15.52 7.85 -14.48
CA ASN A 143 14.96 7.53 -15.80
C ASN A 143 13.64 6.74 -15.72
N LEU A 144 13.49 5.84 -14.73
CA LEU A 144 12.25 5.08 -14.56
C LEU A 144 11.08 5.98 -14.14
N PHE A 145 11.35 7.05 -13.40
CA PHE A 145 10.34 8.05 -13.07
C PHE A 145 9.97 8.89 -14.28
N GLU A 146 10.92 9.24 -15.14
CA GLU A 146 10.62 9.96 -16.38
C GLU A 146 9.75 9.14 -17.32
N ASP A 147 10.06 7.86 -17.50
CA ASP A 147 9.28 6.97 -18.36
C ASP A 147 7.86 6.79 -17.81
N LEU A 148 7.73 6.62 -16.50
CA LEU A 148 6.44 6.53 -15.83
C LEU A 148 5.63 7.84 -15.95
N LYS A 149 6.29 9.01 -15.86
CA LYS A 149 5.67 10.33 -16.06
C LYS A 149 5.16 10.53 -17.48
N LYS A 150 5.93 10.09 -18.48
CA LYS A 150 5.57 10.20 -19.90
C LYS A 150 4.38 9.29 -20.24
N MET A 151 4.41 8.05 -19.75
CA MET A 151 3.40 7.04 -20.11
C MET A 151 2.14 7.08 -19.23
N ASN A 152 2.25 7.58 -17.99
CA ASN A 152 1.22 7.48 -16.94
C ASN A 152 0.71 6.04 -16.71
N ALA A 153 1.48 5.04 -17.15
CA ALA A 153 1.12 3.63 -17.19
C ALA A 153 2.38 2.78 -17.04
N LEU A 154 2.21 1.57 -16.51
CA LEU A 154 3.22 0.53 -16.50
C LEU A 154 2.95 -0.39 -17.69
N ASP A 155 3.78 -0.28 -18.73
CA ASP A 155 3.81 -1.29 -19.77
C ASP A 155 4.64 -2.51 -19.33
N GLU A 156 4.64 -3.56 -20.13
CA GLU A 156 5.33 -4.81 -19.78
C GLU A 156 6.84 -4.61 -19.64
N THR A 157 7.43 -3.77 -20.48
CA THR A 157 8.87 -3.48 -20.47
C THR A 157 9.28 -2.73 -19.20
N LEU A 158 8.56 -1.67 -18.83
CA LEU A 158 8.80 -0.91 -17.62
C LEU A 158 8.51 -1.74 -16.37
N GLU A 159 7.43 -2.54 -16.37
CA GLU A 159 7.10 -3.43 -15.26
C GLU A 159 8.20 -4.47 -15.01
N ASN A 160 8.74 -5.08 -16.07
CA ASN A 160 9.82 -6.06 -15.93
C ASN A 160 11.13 -5.40 -15.46
N THR A 161 11.45 -4.22 -15.95
CA THR A 161 12.60 -3.43 -15.48
C THR A 161 12.47 -3.12 -14.00
N LEU A 162 11.30 -2.62 -13.56
CA LEU A 162 11.03 -2.31 -12.15
C LEU A 162 11.10 -3.54 -11.26
N LYS A 163 10.62 -4.70 -11.73
CA LYS A 163 10.74 -5.96 -10.97
C LYS A 163 12.19 -6.31 -10.70
N ASN A 164 13.05 -6.24 -11.71
CA ASN A 164 14.47 -6.57 -11.57
C ASN A 164 15.17 -5.59 -10.62
N VAL A 165 14.93 -4.29 -10.82
CA VAL A 165 15.53 -3.21 -10.03
C VAL A 165 15.10 -3.29 -8.55
N MET A 166 13.81 -3.47 -8.28
CA MET A 166 13.31 -3.58 -6.91
C MET A 166 13.70 -4.90 -6.24
N MET A 167 13.80 -6.00 -6.99
CA MET A 167 14.29 -7.26 -6.46
C MET A 167 15.75 -7.13 -6.02
N GLN A 168 16.61 -6.54 -6.85
CA GLN A 168 18.00 -6.27 -6.52
C GLN A 168 18.10 -5.44 -5.24
N PHE A 169 17.42 -4.29 -5.19
CA PHE A 169 17.42 -3.44 -4.01
C PHE A 169 16.94 -4.18 -2.75
N THR A 170 15.87 -4.97 -2.88
CA THR A 170 15.31 -5.70 -1.73
C THR A 170 16.31 -6.71 -1.18
N ASP A 171 16.99 -7.46 -2.04
CA ASP A 171 17.99 -8.43 -1.61
C ASP A 171 19.21 -7.72 -0.99
N GLU A 172 19.65 -6.59 -1.54
CA GLU A 172 20.70 -5.75 -0.94
C GLU A 172 20.28 -5.21 0.44
N PHE A 173 19.07 -4.68 0.58
CA PHE A 173 18.55 -4.11 1.82
C PHE A 173 18.47 -5.13 2.96
N ILE A 174 18.11 -6.38 2.65
CA ILE A 174 17.95 -7.45 3.65
C ILE A 174 19.29 -8.00 4.13
N ASN A 175 20.32 -7.92 3.28
CA ASN A 175 21.67 -8.37 3.63
C ASN A 175 22.45 -7.35 4.49
N ILE A 176 21.90 -6.14 4.66
CA ILE A 176 22.37 -5.09 5.59
C ILE A 176 21.66 -5.26 6.94
#